data_AF-A0AAP8GES2-F1
#
_entry.id   AF-A0AAP8GES2-F1
#
_cell.length_a   1.000
_cell.length_b   1.000
_cell.length_c   1.000
_cell.angle_alpha   90.00
_cell.angle_beta   90.00
_cell.angle_gamma   90.00
#
_symmetry.space_group_name_H-M   'P 1'
#
loop_
_entity.id
_entity.type
_entity.pdbx_description
1 polymer ?
#
loop_
_entity_poly.entity_id
_entity_poly.type
_entity_poly.pdbx_seq_one_letter_code
_entity_poly.pdbx_strand_id
1 'polypeptide(L)'
;GSGMHFNVSLFKGKENAFFDPNTEMGLTETAYQFTAGVLKNARGFTAVCNPLVNSYKRLVPGYEAPCYIAWSGKNRSPLIRVPSSRGLSTRIEVRSVDPAANPYMAVAAILEAGLDGIKNKLKIPEP
;
A
#
# COMPACT_ATOMS: atom_id res chain seq x y z
N GLY A 1 -1.51 7.05 17.74
CA GLY A 1 -2.81 7.49 17.17
C GLY A 1 -3.50 6.33 16.48
N SER A 2 -4.74 6.52 16.00
CA SER A 2 -5.51 5.44 15.35
C SER A 2 -5.33 5.45 13.83
N GLY A 3 -4.96 4.31 13.24
CA GLY A 3 -4.88 4.11 11.80
C GLY A 3 -5.96 3.15 11.30
N MET A 4 -6.25 3.20 10.01
CA MET A 4 -7.16 2.29 9.31
C MET A 4 -6.38 1.63 8.17
N HIS A 5 -5.54 0.63 8.48
CA HIS A 5 -4.67 0.04 7.46
C HIS A 5 -5.47 -0.67 6.37
N PHE A 6 -5.16 -0.37 5.11
CA PHE A 6 -5.79 -1.01 3.96
C PHE A 6 -4.94 -2.17 3.49
N ASN A 7 -5.49 -3.39 3.62
CA ASN A 7 -4.91 -4.59 3.04
C ASN A 7 -5.50 -4.78 1.64
N VAL A 8 -4.67 -4.71 0.61
CA VAL A 8 -5.10 -4.65 -0.80
C VAL A 8 -4.50 -5.80 -1.60
N SER A 9 -5.34 -6.44 -2.42
CA SER A 9 -4.94 -7.43 -3.42
C SER A 9 -5.82 -7.31 -4.66
N LEU A 10 -5.26 -7.65 -5.83
CA LEU A 10 -6.01 -7.75 -7.07
C LEU A 10 -6.28 -9.21 -7.41
N PHE A 11 -7.44 -9.48 -7.98
CA PHE A 11 -7.84 -10.82 -8.40
C PHE A 11 -8.18 -10.85 -9.89
N LYS A 12 -7.78 -11.91 -10.57
CA LYS A 12 -8.21 -12.24 -11.92
C LYS A 12 -9.01 -13.54 -11.85
N GLY A 13 -10.33 -13.42 -11.85
CA GLY A 13 -11.20 -14.56 -11.51
C GLY A 13 -10.98 -15.00 -10.06
N LYS A 14 -10.57 -16.26 -9.85
CA LYS A 14 -10.31 -16.82 -8.51
C LYS A 14 -8.84 -16.72 -8.08
N GLU A 15 -7.96 -16.28 -8.98
CA GLU A 15 -6.53 -16.22 -8.72
C GLU A 15 -6.13 -14.86 -8.16
N ASN A 16 -5.36 -14.87 -7.08
CA ASN A 16 -4.76 -13.67 -6.52
C ASN A 16 -3.60 -13.23 -7.41
N ALA A 17 -3.78 -12.13 -8.13
CA ALA A 17 -2.83 -11.64 -9.13
C ALA A 17 -1.52 -11.11 -8.53
N PHE A 18 -1.42 -11.04 -7.19
CA PHE A 18 -0.19 -10.65 -6.50
C PHE A 18 0.70 -11.83 -6.11
N PHE A 19 0.21 -13.06 -6.15
CA PHE A 19 0.94 -14.22 -5.65
C PHE A 19 1.71 -14.95 -6.76
N ASP A 20 3.00 -15.19 -6.53
CA ASP A 20 3.82 -16.09 -7.36
C ASP A 20 4.72 -16.97 -6.47
N PRO A 21 4.46 -18.29 -6.37
CA PRO A 21 5.27 -19.18 -5.54
C PRO A 21 6.73 -19.34 -6.02
N ASN A 22 7.05 -18.94 -7.25
CA ASN A 22 8.39 -19.12 -7.84
C ASN A 22 9.34 -17.94 -7.57
N THR A 23 8.85 -16.90 -6.89
CA THR A 23 9.66 -15.71 -6.56
C THR A 23 10.08 -15.71 -5.10
N GLU A 24 11.23 -15.12 -4.79
CA GLU A 24 11.80 -15.11 -3.43
C GLU A 24 10.85 -14.49 -2.40
N MET A 25 10.19 -13.38 -2.75
CA MET A 25 9.21 -12.75 -1.88
C MET A 25 7.78 -13.25 -2.10
N GLY A 26 7.54 -14.22 -2.98
CA GLY A 26 6.21 -14.74 -3.27
C GLY A 26 5.27 -13.72 -3.94
N LEU A 27 5.83 -12.76 -4.69
CA LEU A 27 5.13 -11.63 -5.30
C LEU A 27 5.31 -11.64 -6.81
N THR A 28 4.22 -11.39 -7.54
CA THR A 28 4.26 -11.18 -9.00
C THR A 28 4.84 -9.80 -9.35
N GLU A 29 5.26 -9.66 -10.61
CA GLU A 29 5.57 -8.35 -11.20
C GLU A 29 4.39 -7.37 -11.06
N THR A 30 3.15 -7.85 -11.19
CA THR A 30 1.94 -7.04 -10.97
C THR A 30 1.89 -6.45 -9.55
N ALA A 31 2.25 -7.23 -8.52
CA ALA A 31 2.30 -6.75 -7.15
C ALA A 31 3.38 -5.67 -6.96
N TYR A 32 4.55 -5.84 -7.57
CA TYR A 32 5.62 -4.85 -7.53
C TYR A 32 5.23 -3.56 -8.23
N GLN A 33 4.66 -3.65 -9.43
CA GLN A 33 4.20 -2.47 -10.19
C GLN A 33 3.07 -1.75 -9.47
N PHE A 34 2.11 -2.48 -8.90
CA PHE A 34 1.06 -1.89 -8.09
C PHE A 34 1.64 -1.12 -6.90
N THR A 35 2.57 -1.74 -6.18
CA THR A 35 3.24 -1.11 -5.03
C THR A 35 4.03 0.12 -5.45
N ALA A 36 4.75 0.06 -6.58
CA ALA A 36 5.48 1.21 -7.14
C ALA A 36 4.55 2.38 -7.46
N GLY A 37 3.37 2.11 -8.02
CA GLY A 37 2.33 3.10 -8.28
C GLY A 37 1.81 3.77 -7.00
N VAL A 38 1.56 2.99 -5.95
CA VAL A 38 1.16 3.52 -4.63
C VAL A 38 2.28 4.39 -4.04
N LEU A 39 3.55 3.98 -4.09
CA LEU A 39 4.66 4.79 -3.60
C LEU A 39 4.80 6.11 -4.37
N LYS A 40 4.75 6.07 -5.71
CA LYS A 40 4.83 7.24 -6.58
C LYS A 40 3.75 8.27 -6.25
N ASN A 41 2.51 7.82 -6.03
CA ASN A 41 1.35 8.68 -5.83
C ASN A 41 1.06 8.97 -4.35
N ALA A 42 1.89 8.50 -3.41
CA ALA A 42 1.68 8.62 -1.97
C ALA A 42 1.34 10.04 -1.54
N ARG A 43 2.16 11.02 -1.94
CA ARG A 43 1.94 12.43 -1.59
C ARG A 43 0.59 12.96 -2.09
N GLY A 44 0.15 12.51 -3.26
CA GLY A 44 -1.11 12.92 -3.86
C GLY A 44 -2.31 12.36 -3.10
N PHE A 45 -2.35 11.04 -2.90
CA PHE A 45 -3.49 10.44 -2.19
C PHE A 45 -3.49 10.70 -0.69
N THR A 46 -2.38 11.13 -0.07
CA THR A 46 -2.34 11.49 1.36
C THR A 46 -3.43 12.48 1.71
N ALA A 47 -3.70 13.49 0.86
CA ALA A 47 -4.76 14.47 1.09
C ALA A 47 -6.16 13.83 1.20
N VAL A 48 -6.40 12.74 0.46
CA VAL A 48 -7.67 12.00 0.48
C VAL A 48 -7.72 11.03 1.65
N CYS A 49 -6.60 10.35 1.93
CA CYS A 49 -6.52 9.27 2.94
C CYS A 49 -6.24 9.78 4.37
N ASN A 50 -5.92 11.06 4.52
CA ASN A 50 -5.59 11.76 5.78
C ASN A 50 -6.20 13.17 5.71
N PRO A 51 -7.55 13.29 5.68
CA PRO A 51 -8.21 14.51 5.21
C PRO A 51 -8.26 15.64 6.25
N LEU A 52 -7.98 15.36 7.53
CA LEU A 52 -8.11 16.34 8.60
C LEU A 52 -6.74 16.88 9.02
N VAL A 53 -6.72 18.10 9.57
CA VAL A 53 -5.51 18.65 10.23
C VAL A 53 -4.95 17.68 11.29
N ASN A 54 -5.84 17.02 12.04
CA ASN A 54 -5.43 16.05 13.07
C ASN A 54 -4.81 14.77 12.50
N SER A 55 -5.11 14.39 11.24
CA SER A 55 -4.49 13.26 10.56
C SER A 55 -2.96 13.39 10.51
N TYR A 56 -2.47 14.60 10.25
CA TYR A 56 -1.04 14.89 10.17
C TYR A 56 -0.34 14.87 11.53
N LYS A 57 -1.09 15.00 12.64
CA LYS A 57 -0.55 14.81 14.00
C LYS A 57 -0.29 13.34 14.32
N ARG A 58 -0.93 12.42 13.60
CA ARG A 58 -0.62 10.98 13.65
C ARG A 58 0.63 10.63 12.83
N LEU A 59 0.87 11.29 11.70
CA LEU A 59 2.00 11.02 10.80
C LEU A 59 3.31 11.64 11.31
N VAL A 60 3.70 11.28 12.54
CA VAL A 60 4.93 11.73 13.19
C VAL A 60 5.76 10.52 13.65
N PRO A 61 7.10 10.60 13.65
CA PRO A 61 7.97 9.47 14.02
C PRO A 61 7.72 8.99 15.46
N GLY A 62 8.00 7.70 15.72
CA GLY A 62 7.99 7.12 17.08
C GLY A 62 6.71 6.39 17.50
N TYR A 63 5.67 6.34 16.66
CA TYR A 63 4.37 5.75 17.02
C TYR A 63 3.84 4.73 16.00
N GLU A 64 4.74 4.05 15.28
CA GLU A 64 4.44 3.06 14.21
C GLU A 64 3.59 3.55 13.02
N ALA A 65 3.22 4.83 13.02
CA ALA A 65 2.59 5.50 11.89
C ALA A 65 3.64 5.79 10.81
N PRO A 66 3.31 5.59 9.52
CA PRO A 66 4.28 5.78 8.46
C PRO A 66 4.54 7.27 8.22
N CYS A 67 5.81 7.64 8.30
CA CYS A 67 6.28 9.02 8.07
C CYS A 67 7.14 9.15 6.81
N TYR A 68 7.50 8.02 6.20
CA TYR A 68 8.38 7.94 5.04
C TYR A 68 7.74 7.11 3.93
N ILE A 69 7.93 7.55 2.69
CA ILE A 69 7.50 6.82 1.50
C ILE A 69 8.53 5.72 1.25
N ALA A 70 8.23 4.55 1.80
CA ALA A 70 9.02 3.34 1.68
C ALA A 70 8.09 2.13 1.73
N TRP A 71 8.60 0.98 1.35
CA TRP A 71 7.91 -0.30 1.49
C TRP A 71 8.83 -1.30 2.19
N SER A 72 8.29 -2.34 2.83
CA SER A 72 9.13 -3.43 3.37
C SER A 72 8.32 -4.71 3.58
N GLY A 73 8.97 -5.87 3.45
CA GLY A 73 8.39 -7.15 3.85
C GLY A 73 8.45 -7.44 5.36
N LYS A 74 9.35 -6.79 6.10
CA LYS A 74 9.61 -7.11 7.52
C LYS A 74 9.27 -5.94 8.46
N ASN A 75 9.59 -4.71 8.07
CA ASN A 75 9.41 -3.53 8.93
C ASN A 75 7.93 -3.09 8.98
N ARG A 76 7.50 -2.56 10.13
CA ARG A 76 6.15 -2.00 10.36
C ARG A 76 6.12 -0.46 10.30
N SER A 77 7.27 0.20 10.25
CA SER A 77 7.36 1.65 10.08
C SER A 77 7.10 2.20 8.66
N PRO A 78 7.27 1.44 7.55
CA PRO A 78 7.12 2.02 6.21
C PRO A 78 5.65 2.28 5.85
N LEU A 79 5.44 3.13 4.85
CA LEU A 79 4.12 3.40 4.25
C LEU A 79 3.41 2.13 3.81
N ILE A 80 4.14 1.26 3.11
CA ILE A 80 3.63 -0.03 2.63
C ILE A 80 4.34 -1.16 3.35
N ARG A 81 3.58 -2.12 3.86
CA ARG A 81 4.11 -3.39 4.35
C ARG A 81 3.62 -4.52 3.47
N VAL A 82 4.48 -5.50 3.18
CA VAL A 82 4.06 -6.77 2.57
C VAL A 82 4.02 -7.83 3.68
N PRO A 83 2.83 -8.24 4.17
CA PRO A 83 2.73 -9.31 5.17
C PRO A 83 3.33 -10.63 4.67
N SER A 84 3.74 -11.52 5.58
CA SER A 84 4.33 -12.82 5.22
C SER A 84 3.33 -13.86 4.72
N SER A 85 2.03 -13.66 4.90
CA SER A 85 1.00 -14.56 4.37
C SER A 85 1.06 -14.64 2.83
N ARG A 86 0.86 -15.82 2.27
CA ARG A 86 0.95 -16.10 0.82
C ARG A 86 -0.31 -16.77 0.27
N GLY A 87 -0.30 -17.16 -1.00
CA GLY A 87 -1.46 -17.74 -1.68
C GLY A 87 -2.57 -16.72 -1.87
N LEU A 88 -3.81 -17.12 -1.59
CA LEU A 88 -4.98 -16.23 -1.63
C LEU A 88 -4.87 -15.04 -0.67
N SER A 89 -4.04 -15.14 0.37
CA SER A 89 -3.82 -14.09 1.37
C SER A 89 -2.70 -13.09 1.00
N THR A 90 -2.06 -13.24 -0.18
CA THR A 90 -1.01 -12.33 -0.64
C THR A 90 -1.59 -10.93 -0.87
N ARG A 91 -0.97 -9.91 -0.28
CA ARG A 91 -1.50 -8.53 -0.27
C ARG A 91 -0.41 -7.54 0.07
N ILE A 92 -0.67 -6.27 -0.22
CA ILE A 92 0.09 -5.15 0.33
C ILE A 92 -0.75 -4.44 1.40
N GLU A 93 -0.12 -3.89 2.43
CA GLU A 93 -0.76 -3.14 3.50
C GLU A 93 -0.36 -1.66 3.39
N VAL A 94 -1.31 -0.79 3.00
CA VAL A 94 -1.14 0.66 3.02
C VAL A 94 -1.50 1.17 4.41
N ARG A 95 -0.49 1.60 5.17
CA ARG A 95 -0.61 1.88 6.60
C ARG A 95 -0.93 3.35 6.92
N SER A 96 -0.80 4.24 5.94
CA SER A 96 -1.00 5.68 6.16
C SER A 96 -2.45 6.07 6.36
N VAL A 97 -3.42 5.31 5.83
CA VAL A 97 -4.83 5.66 5.92
C VAL A 97 -5.27 5.73 7.39
N ASP A 98 -6.08 6.72 7.73
CA ASP A 98 -6.69 6.88 9.04
C ASP A 98 -8.22 6.82 8.95
N PRO A 99 -8.94 6.56 10.07
CA PRO A 99 -10.38 6.33 10.03
C PRO A 99 -11.22 7.60 9.79
N ALA A 100 -10.61 8.79 9.67
CA ALA A 100 -11.31 9.99 9.25
C ALA A 100 -11.43 10.10 7.72
N ALA A 101 -10.69 9.28 6.96
CA ALA A 101 -10.83 9.19 5.52
C ALA A 101 -12.23 8.70 5.10
N ASN A 102 -12.79 9.30 4.04
CA ASN A 102 -13.95 8.71 3.39
C ASN A 102 -13.52 7.39 2.73
N PRO A 103 -14.06 6.22 3.14
CA PRO A 103 -13.55 4.92 2.71
C PRO A 103 -13.70 4.69 1.21
N TYR A 104 -14.76 5.22 0.58
CA TYR A 104 -14.96 5.09 -0.88
C TYR A 104 -13.86 5.82 -1.64
N MET A 105 -13.56 7.05 -1.23
CA MET A 105 -12.50 7.87 -1.84
C MET A 105 -11.11 7.31 -1.57
N ALA A 106 -10.87 6.78 -0.37
CA ALA A 106 -9.60 6.13 -0.02
C ALA A 106 -9.35 4.88 -0.87
N VAL A 107 -10.36 4.01 -1.05
CA VAL A 107 -10.26 2.83 -1.92
C VAL A 107 -10.00 3.24 -3.35
N ALA A 108 -10.78 4.20 -3.88
CA ALA A 108 -10.61 4.68 -5.25
C ALA A 108 -9.22 5.28 -5.50
N ALA A 109 -8.73 6.11 -4.59
CA ALA A 109 -7.41 6.75 -4.72
C ALA A 109 -6.26 5.74 -4.67
N ILE A 110 -6.32 4.75 -3.76
CA ILE A 110 -5.28 3.70 -3.65
C ILE A 110 -5.33 2.76 -4.85
N LEU A 111 -6.53 2.39 -5.31
CA LEU A 111 -6.70 1.56 -6.50
C LEU A 111 -6.12 2.26 -7.74
N GLU A 112 -6.50 3.51 -7.99
CA GLU A 112 -6.00 4.28 -9.14
C GLU A 112 -4.48 4.44 -9.06
N ALA A 113 -3.94 4.76 -7.88
CA ALA A 113 -2.49 4.86 -7.68
C ALA A 113 -1.76 3.55 -8.04
N GLY A 114 -2.30 2.39 -7.64
CA GLY A 114 -1.70 1.11 -7.97
C GLY A 114 -1.89 0.70 -9.43
N LEU A 115 -3.04 1.01 -10.04
CA LEU A 115 -3.29 0.77 -11.46
C LEU A 115 -2.40 1.64 -12.36
N ASP A 116 -2.10 2.89 -11.97
CA ASP A 116 -1.10 3.75 -12.63
C ASP A 116 0.26 3.06 -12.69
N GLY A 117 0.64 2.37 -11.61
CA GLY A 117 1.89 1.62 -11.54
C GLY A 117 1.95 0.44 -12.51
N ILE A 118 0.88 -0.35 -12.58
CA ILE A 118 0.75 -1.48 -13.52
C ILE A 118 0.73 -0.97 -14.96
N LYS A 119 -0.09 0.04 -15.26
CA LYS A 119 -0.25 0.60 -16.61
C LYS A 119 1.08 1.13 -17.17
N ASN A 120 1.87 1.79 -16.33
CA ASN A 120 3.16 2.37 -16.73
C ASN A 120 4.36 1.46 -16.45
N LYS A 121 4.14 0.21 -16.01
CA LYS A 121 5.19 -0.77 -15.68
C LYS A 121 6.28 -0.17 -14.78
N LEU A 122 5.85 0.54 -13.74
CA LEU A 122 6.78 1.24 -12.86
C LEU A 122 7.66 0.25 -12.11
N LYS A 123 8.96 0.54 -12.05
CA LYS A 123 9.90 -0.20 -11.22
C LYS A 123 9.77 0.24 -9.78
N ILE A 124 9.61 -0.72 -8.89
CA ILE A 124 9.62 -0.48 -7.45
C ILE A 124 11.06 -0.15 -6.99
N PRO A 125 11.27 0.82 -6.09
CA PRO A 125 12.58 1.00 -5.46
C PRO A 125 12.93 -0.20 -4.58
N GLU A 126 14.20 -0.31 -4.17
CA GLU A 126 14.62 -1.30 -3.18
C GLU A 126 13.80 -1.17 -1.87
N PRO A 127 13.50 -2.30 -1.19
CA PRO A 127 12.72 -2.36 0.06
C PRO A 127 13.46 -1.88 1.31
#